data_AF-A0A3M0JLP4-F1
#
_entry.id   AF-A0A3M0JLP4-F1
#
_cell.length_a   1.000
_cell.length_b   1.000
_cell.length_c   1.000
_cell.angle_alpha   90.00
_cell.angle_beta   90.00
_cell.angle_gamma   90.00
#
_symmetry.space_group_name_H-M   'P 1'
#
loop_
_entity.id
_entity.type
_entity.pdbx_description
1 polymer ?
#
loop_
_entity_poly.entity_id
_entity_poly.type
_entity_poly.pdbx_seq_one_letter_code
_entity_poly.pdbx_strand_id
1 'polypeptide(L)'
;MPGPVLYGSAIDTACLLWERRCERRAACRYYDNTRFRQRYLGLQLFFEVGAFLCFGAVYVILGRQEREASQARETKAEPEKEKLAGNSVKSPESKV
;
A
#
# COMPACT_ATOMS: atom_id res chain seq x y z
N MET A 1 2.27 4.58 -32.98
CA MET A 1 2.29 5.57 -31.87
C MET A 1 0.87 5.74 -31.32
N PRO A 2 0.38 4.88 -30.41
CA PRO A 2 -0.99 4.93 -29.89
C PRO A 2 -1.22 5.98 -28.78
N GLY A 3 -0.15 6.46 -28.16
CA GLY A 3 -0.20 7.45 -27.07
C GLY A 3 -1.01 8.71 -27.37
N PRO A 4 -0.74 9.46 -28.45
CA PRO A 4 -1.48 10.68 -28.76
C PRO A 4 -2.95 10.45 -29.13
N VAL A 5 -3.31 9.27 -29.65
CA VAL A 5 -4.71 8.94 -30.00
C VAL A 5 -5.54 8.68 -28.75
N LEU A 6 -4.97 7.97 -27.78
CA LEU A 6 -5.61 7.73 -26.48
C LEU A 6 -5.76 9.02 -25.68
N TYR A 7 -4.74 9.88 -25.70
CA TYR A 7 -4.82 11.21 -25.08
C TYR A 7 -5.88 12.08 -25.76
N GLY A 8 -5.94 12.09 -27.10
CA GLY A 8 -6.99 12.82 -27.83
C GLY A 8 -8.40 12.36 -27.45
N SER A 9 -8.62 11.04 -27.39
CA SER A 9 -9.92 10.46 -27.01
C SER A 9 -10.27 10.75 -25.54
N ALA A 10 -9.29 10.73 -24.65
CA ALA A 10 -9.49 11.08 -23.24
C ALA A 10 -9.86 12.57 -23.07
N ILE A 11 -9.22 13.45 -23.84
CA ILE A 11 -9.50 14.89 -23.87
C ILE A 11 -10.92 15.14 -24.40
N ASP A 12 -11.35 14.41 -25.43
CA ASP A 12 -12.71 14.49 -25.98
C ASP A 12 -13.80 14.16 -24.94
N THR A 13 -13.52 13.32 -23.93
CA THR A 13 -14.49 13.06 -22.83
C THR A 13 -14.74 14.25 -21.90
N ALA A 14 -13.83 15.23 -21.87
CA ALA A 14 -13.98 16.47 -21.11
C ALA A 14 -14.70 17.57 -21.91
N CYS A 15 -15.14 17.27 -23.14
CA CYS A 15 -15.81 18.24 -23.99
C CYS A 15 -17.24 18.54 -23.51
N LEU A 16 -17.54 19.82 -23.26
CA LEU A 16 -18.90 20.29 -22.96
C LEU A 16 -19.63 20.72 -24.22
N LEU A 17 -18.91 21.37 -25.14
CA LEU A 17 -19.49 21.91 -26.36
C LEU A 17 -18.63 21.56 -27.59
N TRP A 18 -19.18 20.70 -28.43
CA TRP A 18 -18.61 20.33 -29.71
C TRP A 18 -18.79 21.44 -30.73
N GLU A 19 -17.71 21.82 -31.43
CA GLU A 19 -17.84 22.69 -32.59
C GLU A 19 -18.44 21.90 -33.75
N ARG A 20 -19.42 22.48 -34.45
CA ARG A 20 -19.93 21.93 -35.71
C ARG A 20 -19.44 22.77 -36.87
N ARG A 21 -18.76 22.14 -37.82
CA ARG A 21 -18.38 22.74 -39.11
C ARG A 21 -18.96 21.87 -40.21
N CYS A 22 -19.74 22.48 -41.11
CA CYS A 22 -20.45 21.76 -42.18
C CYS A 22 -21.24 20.55 -41.66
N GLU A 23 -22.04 20.75 -40.60
CA GLU A 23 -22.84 19.72 -39.91
C GLU A 23 -22.09 18.52 -39.30
N ARG A 24 -20.77 18.44 -39.45
CA ARG A 24 -19.95 17.37 -38.84
C ARG A 24 -19.35 17.83 -37.51
N ARG A 25 -19.20 16.88 -36.57
CA ARG A 25 -18.48 17.11 -35.31
C ARG A 25 -17.01 17.38 -35.63
N ALA A 26 -16.54 18.55 -35.25
CA ALA A 26 -15.14 18.95 -35.35
C ALA A 26 -14.47 18.88 -33.96
N ALA A 27 -13.37 19.59 -33.76
CA ALA A 27 -12.72 19.68 -32.46
C ALA A 27 -13.67 20.28 -31.40
N CYS A 28 -13.48 19.90 -30.13
CA CYS A 28 -14.22 20.53 -29.05
C CYS A 28 -13.80 22.00 -28.87
N ARG A 29 -14.78 22.90 -28.74
CA ARG A 29 -14.54 24.34 -28.56
C ARG A 29 -14.43 24.74 -27.10
N TYR A 30 -15.19 24.06 -26.23
CA TYR A 30 -15.19 24.35 -24.80
C TYR A 30 -14.98 23.07 -23.99
N TYR A 31 -13.78 22.95 -23.43
CA TYR A 31 -13.41 21.88 -22.51
C TYR A 31 -13.74 22.30 -21.08
N ASP A 32 -14.33 21.40 -20.30
CA ASP A 32 -14.51 21.61 -18.87
C ASP A 32 -13.17 21.45 -18.15
N ASN A 33 -12.51 22.57 -17.86
CA ASN A 33 -11.29 22.58 -17.06
C ASN A 33 -11.52 21.99 -15.65
N THR A 34 -12.74 22.04 -15.12
CA THR A 34 -13.10 21.49 -13.81
C THR A 34 -13.07 19.97 -13.83
N ARG A 35 -13.68 19.34 -14.85
CA ARG A 35 -13.64 17.88 -15.00
C ARG A 35 -12.25 17.37 -15.37
N PHE A 36 -11.52 18.09 -16.22
CA PHE A 36 -10.15 17.73 -16.55
C PHE A 36 -9.28 17.73 -15.28
N ARG A 37 -9.37 18.78 -14.48
CA ARG A 37 -8.66 18.89 -13.21
C ARG A 37 -9.10 17.82 -12.21
N GLN A 38 -10.38 17.53 -12.09
CA GLN A 38 -10.89 16.48 -11.20
C GLN A 38 -10.40 15.09 -11.60
N ARG A 39 -10.31 14.79 -12.89
CA ARG A 39 -9.78 13.52 -13.40
C ARG A 39 -8.27 13.41 -13.16
N TYR A 40 -7.52 14.48 -13.44
CA TYR A 40 -6.07 14.51 -13.22
C TYR A 40 -5.73 14.40 -11.73
N LEU A 41 -6.37 15.22 -10.88
CA LEU A 41 -6.21 15.15 -9.43
C LEU A 41 -6.71 13.82 -8.87
N GLY A 42 -7.83 13.29 -9.39
CA GLY A 42 -8.36 12.00 -8.97
C GLY A 42 -7.42 10.83 -9.30
N LEU A 43 -6.80 10.86 -10.49
CA LEU A 43 -5.81 9.86 -10.89
C LEU A 43 -4.54 9.98 -10.06
N GLN A 44 -4.04 11.20 -9.84
CA GLN A 44 -2.89 11.45 -8.98
C GLN A 44 -3.13 10.93 -7.56
N LEU A 45 -4.28 11.26 -6.96
CA LEU A 45 -4.65 10.80 -5.64
C LEU A 45 -4.81 9.27 -5.58
N PHE A 46 -5.35 8.65 -6.62
CA PHE A 46 -5.47 7.19 -6.68
C PHE A 46 -4.09 6.50 -6.63
N PHE A 47 -3.12 6.99 -7.42
CA PHE A 47 -1.75 6.46 -7.39
C PHE A 47 -1.08 6.71 -6.04
N GLU A 48 -1.23 7.91 -5.49
CA GLU A 48 -0.65 8.28 -4.20
C GLU A 48 -1.19 7.40 -3.06
N VAL A 49 -2.52 7.26 -2.96
CA VAL A 49 -3.18 6.41 -1.97
C VAL A 49 -2.80 4.95 -2.16
N GLY A 50 -2.75 4.47 -3.41
CA GLY A 50 -2.31 3.10 -3.72
C GLY A 50 -0.89 2.83 -3.24
N ALA A 51 0.04 3.76 -3.46
CA ALA A 51 1.42 3.66 -2.99
C ALA A 51 1.50 3.63 -1.46
N PHE A 52 0.77 4.51 -0.77
CA PHE A 52 0.70 4.53 0.69
C PHE A 52 0.12 3.24 1.28
N LEU A 53 -0.93 2.67 0.65
CA LEU A 53 -1.50 1.39 1.09
C LEU A 53 -0.49 0.25 0.93
N CYS A 54 0.21 0.18 -0.20
CA CYS A 54 1.26 -0.81 -0.41
C CYS A 54 2.39 -0.67 0.61
N PHE A 55 2.84 0.57 0.86
CA PHE A 55 3.87 0.85 1.85
C PHE A 55 3.42 0.45 3.27
N GLY A 56 2.19 0.82 3.66
CA GLY A 56 1.60 0.43 4.93
C GLY A 56 1.49 -1.09 5.09
N ALA A 57 1.10 -1.81 4.04
CA ALA A 57 1.06 -3.27 4.06
C ALA A 57 2.45 -3.88 4.30
N VAL A 58 3.49 -3.41 3.59
CA VAL A 58 4.87 -3.86 3.80
C VAL A 58 5.33 -3.56 5.23
N TYR A 59 5.07 -2.35 5.73
CA TYR A 59 5.43 -1.95 7.09
C TYR A 59 4.77 -2.85 8.15
N VAL A 60 3.47 -3.16 7.99
CA VAL A 60 2.75 -4.07 8.89
C VAL A 60 3.33 -5.48 8.84
N ILE A 61 3.67 -5.99 7.65
CA ILE A 61 4.28 -7.33 7.51
C ILE A 61 5.62 -7.38 8.23
N LEU A 62 6.49 -6.40 8.03
CA LEU A 62 7.79 -6.32 8.70
C LEU A 62 7.64 -6.23 10.22
N GLY A 63 6.74 -5.37 10.70
CA GLY A 63 6.48 -5.23 12.14
C GLY A 63 5.87 -6.48 12.77
N ARG A 64 5.09 -7.28 12.02
CA ARG A 64 4.59 -8.57 12.50
C ARG A 64 5.73 -9.57 12.67
N GLN A 65 6.68 -9.63 11.73
CA GLN A 65 7.83 -10.53 11.85
C GLN A 65 8.69 -10.21 13.08
N GLU A 66 8.93 -8.93 13.36
CA GLU A 66 9.68 -8.54 14.55
C GLU A 66 8.98 -8.96 15.84
N ARG A 67 7.65 -8.82 15.91
CA ARG A 67 6.86 -9.26 17.08
C ARG A 67 6.86 -10.78 17.25
N GLU A 68 6.77 -11.52 16.15
CA GLU A 68 6.84 -12.99 16.14
C GLU A 68 8.24 -13.48 16.59
N ALA A 69 9.30 -12.80 16.15
CA ALA A 69 10.67 -13.12 16.56
C ALA A 69 10.93 -12.85 18.05
N SER A 70 10.37 -11.78 18.60
CA SER A 70 10.47 -11.45 20.03
C SER A 70 9.71 -12.47 20.91
N GLN A 71 8.48 -12.85 20.53
CA GLN A 71 7.70 -13.86 21.27
C GLN A 71 8.34 -15.25 21.25
N ALA A 72 8.96 -15.63 20.13
CA ALA A 72 9.67 -16.90 20.02
C ALA A 72 10.93 -16.96 20.92
N ARG A 73 11.53 -15.82 21.27
CA ARG A 73 12.68 -15.75 22.20
C ARG A 73 12.24 -15.83 23.67
N GLU A 74 11.16 -15.16 24.06
CA GLU A 74 10.61 -15.25 25.43
C GLU A 74 10.10 -16.66 25.75
N THR A 75 9.36 -17.29 24.83
CA THR A 75 8.82 -18.65 25.01
C THR A 75 9.93 -19.70 25.16
N LYS A 76 11.13 -19.46 24.60
CA LYS A 76 12.30 -20.34 24.76
C LYS A 76 13.11 -20.08 26.02
N ALA A 77 13.01 -18.88 26.61
CA ALA A 77 13.74 -18.54 27.83
C ALA A 77 13.11 -19.17 29.09
N GLU A 78 11.78 -19.26 29.15
CA GLU A 78 11.04 -19.87 30.27
C GLU A 78 11.38 -21.36 30.52
N PRO A 79 11.43 -22.27 29.51
CA PRO A 79 11.81 -23.67 29.72
C PRO A 79 13.29 -23.86 30.09
N GLU A 80 14.17 -22.89 29.83
CA GLU A 80 15.58 -22.95 30.26
C GLU A 80 15.72 -22.59 31.76
N LYS A 81 14.94 -21.60 32.24
CA LYS A 81 14.95 -21.19 33.65
C LYS A 81 14.33 -22.25 34.57
N GLU A 82 13.29 -22.95 34.12
CA GLU A 82 12.70 -24.06 34.86
C GLU A 82 13.66 -25.26 34.96
N LYS A 83 14.38 -25.58 33.88
CA LYS A 83 15.41 -26.63 33.87
C LYS A 83 16.61 -26.29 34.77
N LEU A 84 16.99 -25.01 34.86
CA LEU A 84 18.07 -24.54 35.74
C LEU A 84 17.65 -24.48 37.21
N ALA A 85 16.38 -24.15 37.50
CA ALA A 85 15.85 -24.23 38.86
C ALA A 85 15.72 -25.69 39.35
N GLY A 86 15.29 -26.62 38.48
CA GLY A 86 15.15 -28.04 38.82
C GLY A 86 16.45 -28.78 39.06
N ASN A 87 17.56 -28.36 38.46
CA ASN A 87 18.87 -28.97 38.68
C ASN A 87 19.61 -28.42 39.92
N SER A 88 19.31 -27.18 40.33
CA SER A 88 19.90 -26.58 41.52
C SER A 88 19.27 -27.07 42.83
N VAL A 89 18.04 -27.62 42.80
CA VAL A 89 17.35 -28.14 44.01
C VAL A 89 17.77 -29.59 44.34
N LYS A 90 18.39 -30.32 43.42
CA LYS A 90 18.71 -31.76 43.58
C LYS A 90 20.11 -32.07 44.17
N SER A 91 20.85 -31.07 44.61
CA SER A 91 22.14 -31.26 45.29
C SER A 91 22.19 -30.31 46.47
N PRO A 92 21.91 -30.79 47.70
CA PRO A 92 22.88 -31.60 48.43
C PRO A 92 22.26 -32.74 49.26
N GLU A 93 23.14 -33.51 49.91
CA GLU A 93 22.92 -34.62 50.86
C GLU A 93 22.94 -36.05 50.30
N SER A 94 24.12 -36.65 50.26
CA SER A 94 24.50 -37.56 51.36
C SER A 94 26.01 -37.64 51.48
N LYS A 95 26.44 -37.33 52.69
CA LYS A 95 27.78 -37.37 53.27
C LYS A 95 28.01 -38.78 53.85
N VAL A 96 29.27 -39.09 54.13
CA VAL A 96 29.80 -40.19 54.98
C VAL A 96 30.04 -41.52 54.27
#